data_AF-A0A072TW54-F1
#
_entry.id   AF-A0A072TW54-F1
#
_cell.length_a   1.000
_cell.length_b   1.000
_cell.length_c   1.000
_cell.angle_alpha   90.00
_cell.angle_beta   90.00
_cell.angle_gamma   90.00
#
_symmetry.space_group_name_H-M   'P 1'
#
loop_
_entity.id
_entity.type
_entity.pdbx_description
1 polymer ?
#
loop_
_entity_poly.entity_id
_entity_poly.type
_entity_poly.pdbx_seq_one_letter_code
_entity_poly.pdbx_strand_id
1 'polypeptide(L)'
;MLFATTAYVVCLVGIILMYIWYTPEPSCLLNIFFITWTLVLVQLMTSVSLHPKVNAGILTPGLMGLYIVFLCWCAIRSEPAGENCIRKSNSAPKTDWLSIISFVVAILAIVIATFSTGIDSKCFQFRKDDTPAEDDVPYGYGFFHFVFATGAMYFAMLLVGWNSHHSMRKWTIDVGWTSTWVRIVNEWLAVCVYLWMLIAPMIWKCRQVGST
;
A
#
# COMPACT_ATOMS: atom_id res chain seq x y z
N MET A 1 12.85 -18.56 -10.37
CA MET A 1 12.03 -19.51 -9.61
C MET A 1 12.29 -19.39 -8.11
N LEU A 2 13.51 -19.62 -7.62
CA LEU A 2 13.85 -19.57 -6.20
C LEU A 2 13.49 -18.24 -5.49
N PHE A 3 13.81 -17.10 -6.10
CA PHE A 3 13.46 -15.79 -5.53
C PHE A 3 11.93 -15.57 -5.39
N ALA A 4 11.15 -16.00 -6.39
CA ALA A 4 9.70 -15.87 -6.38
C ALA A 4 9.04 -16.80 -5.37
N THR A 5 9.51 -18.04 -5.26
CA THR A 5 9.03 -18.98 -4.25
C THR A 5 9.38 -18.51 -2.84
N THR A 6 10.58 -17.95 -2.63
CA THR A 6 10.96 -17.36 -1.35
C THR A 6 10.08 -16.18 -1.00
N ALA A 7 9.83 -15.26 -1.93
CA ALA A 7 8.93 -14.13 -1.70
C ALA A 7 7.53 -14.59 -1.29
N TYR A 8 6.96 -15.56 -2.00
CA TYR A 8 5.64 -16.12 -1.68
C TYR A 8 5.59 -16.82 -0.30
N VAL A 9 6.64 -17.58 0.04
CA VAL A 9 6.74 -18.20 1.38
C VAL A 9 6.83 -17.13 2.47
N VAL A 10 7.60 -16.06 2.25
CA VAL A 10 7.70 -14.93 3.19
C VAL A 10 6.34 -14.25 3.38
N CYS A 11 5.54 -14.08 2.32
CA CYS A 11 4.16 -13.57 2.45
C CYS A 11 3.31 -14.44 3.38
N LEU A 12 3.32 -15.75 3.17
CA LEU A 12 2.53 -16.69 3.97
C LEU A 12 2.99 -16.71 5.43
N VAL A 13 4.30 -16.71 5.66
CA VAL A 13 4.87 -16.61 7.01
C VAL A 13 4.47 -15.29 7.67
N GLY A 14 4.49 -14.17 6.94
CA GLY A 14 4.03 -12.88 7.43
C GLY A 14 2.57 -12.91 7.89
N ILE A 15 1.68 -13.49 7.08
CA ILE A 15 0.26 -13.66 7.42
C ILE A 15 0.09 -14.54 8.68
N ILE A 16 0.84 -15.64 8.78
CA ILE A 16 0.78 -16.52 9.97
C ILE A 16 1.24 -15.76 11.22
N LEU A 17 2.34 -15.03 11.14
CA LEU A 17 2.83 -14.21 12.25
C LEU A 17 1.81 -13.15 12.67
N MET A 18 1.09 -12.55 11.70
CA MET A 18 0.02 -11.60 11.98
C MET A 18 -1.13 -12.22 12.77
N TYR A 19 -1.58 -13.43 12.43
CA TYR A 19 -2.57 -14.13 13.25
C TYR A 19 -2.07 -14.40 14.67
N ILE A 20 -0.81 -14.81 14.83
CA ILE A 20 -0.28 -15.15 16.16
C ILE A 20 -0.19 -13.91 17.07
N TRP A 21 0.13 -12.74 16.50
CA TRP A 21 0.37 -11.51 17.28
C TRP A 21 -0.83 -10.56 17.38
N TYR A 22 -1.72 -10.53 16.39
CA TYR A 22 -2.84 -9.58 16.31
C TYR A 22 -4.22 -10.20 16.50
N THR A 23 -4.31 -11.53 16.62
CA THR A 23 -5.56 -12.23 16.92
C THR A 23 -5.38 -13.22 18.08
N PRO A 24 -5.08 -12.74 19.31
CA PRO A 24 -4.95 -13.61 20.48
C PRO A 24 -6.28 -14.20 20.96
N GLU A 25 -7.40 -13.51 20.68
CA GLU A 25 -8.75 -13.90 21.08
C GLU A 25 -9.70 -13.86 19.87
N PRO A 26 -10.79 -14.67 19.87
CA PRO A 26 -11.79 -14.65 18.80
C PRO A 26 -12.64 -13.37 18.79
N SER A 27 -12.56 -12.54 19.83
CA SER A 27 -13.21 -11.23 19.94
C SER A 27 -12.63 -10.20 18.96
N CYS A 28 -11.41 -10.41 18.46
CA CYS A 28 -10.70 -9.52 17.53
C CYS A 28 -11.17 -9.66 16.07
N LEU A 29 -12.50 -9.59 15.86
CA LEU A 29 -13.14 -9.86 14.56
C LEU A 29 -12.62 -8.99 13.42
N LEU A 30 -12.30 -7.72 13.71
CA LEU A 30 -11.86 -6.77 12.69
C LEU A 30 -10.45 -7.11 12.19
N ASN A 31 -9.52 -7.43 13.09
CA ASN A 31 -8.17 -7.88 12.71
C ASN A 31 -8.23 -9.24 12.00
N ILE A 32 -9.08 -10.16 12.44
CA ILE A 32 -9.34 -11.43 11.73
C ILE A 32 -9.84 -11.14 10.31
N PHE A 33 -10.80 -10.24 10.14
CA PHE A 33 -11.34 -9.87 8.84
C PHE A 33 -10.27 -9.29 7.91
N PHE A 34 -9.45 -8.34 8.38
CA PHE A 34 -8.38 -7.77 7.55
C PHE A 34 -7.35 -8.82 7.13
N ILE A 35 -6.85 -9.65 8.05
CA ILE A 35 -5.83 -10.65 7.73
C ILE A 35 -6.40 -11.74 6.81
N THR A 36 -7.62 -12.23 7.07
CA THR A 36 -8.29 -13.23 6.21
C THR A 36 -8.51 -12.68 4.81
N TRP A 37 -8.95 -11.44 4.70
CA TRP A 37 -9.20 -10.80 3.41
C TRP A 37 -7.90 -10.59 2.63
N THR A 38 -6.82 -10.12 3.26
CA THR A 38 -5.49 -10.02 2.63
C THR A 38 -5.01 -11.39 2.13
N LEU A 39 -5.20 -12.46 2.89
CA LEU A 39 -4.87 -13.82 2.44
C LEU A 39 -5.65 -14.20 1.18
N VAL A 40 -6.96 -13.93 1.15
CA VAL A 40 -7.81 -14.18 -0.03
C VAL A 40 -7.30 -13.39 -1.23
N LEU A 41 -6.95 -12.12 -1.06
CA LEU A 41 -6.41 -11.28 -2.14
C LEU A 41 -5.07 -11.82 -2.67
N VAL A 42 -4.15 -12.25 -1.81
CA VAL A 42 -2.89 -12.90 -2.22
C VAL A 42 -3.15 -14.14 -3.05
N GLN A 43 -4.08 -15.00 -2.63
CA GLN A 43 -4.42 -16.22 -3.37
C GLN A 43 -5.10 -15.92 -4.70
N LEU A 44 -6.01 -14.94 -4.73
CA LEU A 44 -6.67 -14.48 -5.96
C LEU A 44 -5.65 -13.99 -6.99
N MET A 45 -4.73 -13.11 -6.58
CA MET A 45 -3.69 -12.59 -7.46
C MET A 45 -2.78 -13.69 -8.00
N THR A 46 -2.38 -14.62 -7.14
CA THR A 46 -1.54 -15.76 -7.54
C THR A 46 -2.27 -16.65 -8.53
N SER A 47 -3.55 -16.94 -8.29
CA SER A 47 -4.39 -17.77 -9.17
C SER A 47 -4.58 -17.14 -10.55
N VAL A 48 -4.85 -15.83 -10.61
CA VAL A 48 -5.00 -15.10 -11.88
C VAL A 48 -3.67 -15.03 -12.63
N SER A 49 -2.57 -14.79 -11.95
CA SER A 49 -1.23 -14.71 -12.57
C SER A 49 -0.77 -16.06 -13.16
N LEU A 50 -1.13 -17.17 -12.51
CA LEU A 50 -0.85 -18.54 -12.95
C LEU A 50 -1.84 -19.06 -13.99
N HIS A 51 -2.95 -18.35 -14.24
CA HIS A 51 -3.97 -18.81 -15.17
C HIS A 51 -3.36 -19.02 -16.57
N PRO A 52 -3.65 -20.15 -17.27
CA PRO A 52 -3.00 -20.49 -18.55
C PRO A 52 -3.17 -19.46 -19.68
N LYS A 53 -4.15 -18.56 -19.57
CA LYS A 53 -4.33 -17.46 -20.52
C LYS A 53 -3.47 -16.23 -20.22
N VAL A 54 -3.03 -16.06 -18.98
CA VAL A 54 -2.20 -14.93 -18.52
C VAL A 54 -0.73 -15.35 -18.53
N ASN A 55 -0.39 -16.48 -17.91
CA ASN A 55 0.99 -17.00 -17.76
C ASN A 55 2.01 -15.95 -17.31
N ALA A 56 1.63 -15.03 -16.41
CA ALA A 56 2.54 -14.01 -15.89
C ALA A 56 3.56 -14.56 -14.86
N GLY A 57 3.36 -15.81 -14.41
CA GLY A 57 4.23 -16.50 -13.47
C GLY A 57 4.01 -16.07 -12.02
N ILE A 58 4.86 -16.54 -11.12
CA ILE A 58 4.70 -16.35 -9.66
C ILE A 58 5.48 -15.15 -9.08
N LEU A 59 6.35 -14.53 -9.87
CA LEU A 59 7.23 -13.46 -9.37
C LEU A 59 6.45 -12.18 -9.06
N THR A 60 5.63 -11.72 -10.01
CA THR A 60 4.84 -10.50 -9.85
C THR A 60 3.79 -10.60 -8.73
N PRO A 61 3.00 -11.70 -8.56
CA PRO A 61 2.09 -11.81 -7.42
C PRO A 61 2.83 -12.03 -6.09
N GLY A 62 4.04 -12.61 -6.11
CA GLY A 62 4.87 -12.75 -4.90
C GLY A 62 5.37 -11.40 -4.36
N LEU A 63 5.94 -10.55 -5.22
CA LEU A 63 6.40 -9.21 -4.82
C LEU A 63 5.24 -8.31 -4.41
N MET A 64 4.14 -8.33 -5.17
CA MET A 64 2.95 -7.57 -4.84
C MET A 64 2.28 -8.12 -3.57
N GLY A 65 2.34 -9.43 -3.34
CA GLY A 65 1.93 -10.09 -2.11
C GLY A 65 2.65 -9.55 -0.87
N LEU A 66 3.99 -9.37 -0.95
CA LEU A 66 4.77 -8.79 0.15
C LEU A 66 4.30 -7.37 0.46
N TYR A 67 3.99 -6.59 -0.58
CA TYR A 67 3.50 -5.22 -0.43
C TYR A 67 2.13 -5.17 0.26
N ILE A 68 1.16 -6.00 -0.16
CA ILE A 68 -0.17 -5.99 0.47
C ILE A 68 -0.16 -6.55 1.89
N VAL A 69 0.66 -7.57 2.18
CA VAL A 69 0.87 -8.04 3.56
C VAL A 69 1.49 -6.95 4.43
N PHE A 70 2.43 -6.18 3.88
CA PHE A 70 3.01 -5.03 4.57
C PHE A 70 1.98 -3.91 4.81
N LEU A 71 1.11 -3.60 3.85
CA LEU A 71 0.04 -2.62 4.03
C LEU A 71 -0.96 -3.05 5.11
N CYS A 72 -1.36 -4.32 5.12
CA CYS A 72 -2.22 -4.90 6.14
C CYS A 72 -1.55 -4.83 7.53
N TRP A 73 -0.26 -5.16 7.62
CA TRP A 73 0.52 -5.00 8.86
C TRP A 73 0.53 -3.55 9.35
N CYS A 74 0.78 -2.60 8.46
CA CYS A 74 0.72 -1.18 8.80
C CYS A 74 -0.68 -0.75 9.26
N ALA A 75 -1.74 -1.23 8.62
CA ALA A 75 -3.11 -0.91 8.99
C ALA A 75 -3.44 -1.39 10.42
N ILE A 76 -3.12 -2.64 10.75
CA ILE A 76 -3.39 -3.19 12.09
C ILE A 76 -2.55 -2.46 13.16
N ARG A 77 -1.32 -2.07 12.82
CA ARG A 77 -0.47 -1.27 13.72
C ARG A 77 -0.96 0.17 13.93
N SER A 78 -1.83 0.66 13.05
CA SER A 78 -2.50 1.97 13.14
C SER A 78 -3.76 1.92 13.99
N GLU A 79 -4.17 0.77 14.52
CA GLU A 79 -5.31 0.63 15.42
C GLU A 79 -5.14 1.53 16.67
N PRO A 80 -6.18 2.27 17.10
CA PRO A 80 -6.07 3.19 18.22
C PRO A 80 -5.86 2.48 19.57
N ALA A 81 -5.29 3.21 20.53
CA ALA A 81 -5.01 2.69 21.87
C ALA A 81 -6.30 2.47 22.66
N GLY A 82 -6.74 1.22 22.77
CA GLY A 82 -7.96 0.81 23.48
C GLY A 82 -8.33 -0.65 23.21
N GLU A 83 -8.05 -1.12 22.00
CA GLU A 83 -8.25 -2.51 21.61
C GLU A 83 -7.10 -3.42 22.10
N ASN A 84 -7.45 -4.49 22.81
CA ASN A 84 -6.48 -5.45 23.36
C ASN A 84 -6.10 -6.56 22.37
N CYS A 85 -6.26 -6.31 21.07
CA CYS A 85 -5.99 -7.31 20.04
C CYS A 85 -4.50 -7.51 19.73
N ILE A 86 -3.62 -6.67 20.30
CA ILE A 86 -2.17 -6.81 20.15
C ILE A 86 -1.61 -7.63 21.32
N ARG A 87 -0.97 -8.76 21.03
CA ARG A 87 -0.24 -9.55 22.03
C ARG A 87 0.93 -8.71 22.58
N LYS A 88 0.82 -8.25 23.82
CA LYS A 88 1.88 -7.50 24.50
C LYS A 88 3.07 -8.42 24.80
N SER A 89 4.24 -8.10 24.26
CA SER A 89 5.51 -8.73 24.66
C SER A 89 6.04 -8.05 25.92
N ASN A 90 6.46 -8.82 26.93
CA ASN A 90 7.03 -8.35 28.21
C ASN A 90 8.44 -7.73 28.08
N SER A 91 8.77 -7.13 26.94
CA SER A 91 10.11 -6.60 26.66
C SER A 91 10.22 -5.13 27.10
N ALA A 92 11.25 -4.84 27.89
CA ALA A 92 11.57 -3.53 28.47
C ALA A 92 11.49 -2.36 27.44
N PRO A 93 11.12 -1.14 27.88
CA PRO A 93 10.85 -0.01 26.99
C PRO A 93 12.17 0.54 26.42
N LYS A 94 12.50 0.18 25.18
CA LYS A 94 13.52 0.86 24.36
C LYS A 94 12.91 1.45 23.08
N THR A 95 11.71 2.02 23.20
CA THR A 95 10.81 2.32 22.07
C THR A 95 10.80 3.77 21.56
N ASP A 96 11.53 4.68 22.21
CA ASP A 96 11.46 6.10 21.81
C ASP A 96 12.34 6.42 20.59
N TRP A 97 13.55 5.88 20.52
CA TRP A 97 14.47 6.09 19.38
C TRP A 97 13.97 5.47 18.08
N LEU A 98 13.38 4.27 18.15
CA LEU A 98 12.79 3.60 16.99
C LEU A 98 11.61 4.39 16.41
N SER A 99 10.80 5.02 17.27
CA SER A 99 9.69 5.87 16.84
C SER A 99 10.20 7.11 16.09
N ILE A 100 11.26 7.76 16.60
CA ILE A 100 11.91 8.89 15.92
C ILE A 100 12.46 8.48 14.55
N ILE A 101 13.16 7.34 14.47
CA ILE A 101 13.65 6.83 13.18
C ILE A 101 12.48 6.60 12.22
N SER A 102 11.42 5.91 12.66
CA SER A 102 10.26 5.63 11.80
C SER A 102 9.55 6.91 11.32
N PHE A 103 9.51 7.94 12.17
CA PHE A 103 8.96 9.26 11.84
C PHE A 103 9.77 9.94 10.73
N VAL A 104 11.10 9.98 10.84
CA VAL A 104 11.98 10.58 9.83
C VAL A 104 11.91 9.81 8.51
N VAL A 105 11.93 8.48 8.57
CA VAL A 105 11.82 7.63 7.38
C VAL A 105 10.47 7.84 6.69
N ALA A 106 9.36 7.97 7.44
CA ALA A 106 8.04 8.24 6.88
C ALA A 106 8.00 9.60 6.16
N ILE A 107 8.57 10.66 6.74
CA ILE A 107 8.67 11.98 6.09
C ILE A 107 9.44 11.87 4.77
N LEU A 108 10.62 11.26 4.81
CA LEU A 108 11.46 11.11 3.62
C LEU A 108 10.73 10.30 2.54
N ALA A 109 10.04 9.23 2.92
CA ALA A 109 9.26 8.42 1.99
C ALA A 109 8.13 9.22 1.31
N ILE A 110 7.38 10.03 2.07
CA ILE A 110 6.30 10.86 1.52
C ILE A 110 6.87 11.95 0.60
N VAL A 111 7.97 12.58 0.99
CA VAL A 111 8.66 13.58 0.14
C VAL A 111 9.10 12.94 -1.16
N ILE A 112 9.84 11.82 -1.10
CA ILE A 112 10.32 11.11 -2.30
C ILE A 112 9.14 10.66 -3.18
N ALA A 113 8.07 10.12 -2.61
CA ALA A 113 6.90 9.69 -3.36
C ALA A 113 6.20 10.87 -4.06
N THR A 114 6.05 12.00 -3.37
CA THR A 114 5.42 13.21 -3.91
C THR A 114 6.25 13.81 -5.03
N PHE A 115 7.57 13.95 -4.83
CA PHE A 115 8.48 14.45 -5.86
C PHE A 115 8.55 13.53 -7.08
N SER A 116 8.70 12.22 -6.87
CA SER A 116 8.79 11.25 -7.97
C SER A 116 7.50 11.20 -8.79
N THR A 117 6.34 11.27 -8.13
CA THR A 117 5.05 11.31 -8.81
C THR A 117 4.85 12.63 -9.53
N GLY A 118 5.24 13.75 -8.92
CA GLY A 118 5.06 15.09 -9.49
C GLY A 118 5.88 15.32 -10.76
N ILE A 119 7.08 14.75 -10.85
CA ILE A 119 7.92 14.84 -12.06
C ILE A 119 7.47 13.88 -13.17
N ASP A 120 6.79 12.77 -12.82
CA ASP A 120 6.28 11.78 -13.78
C ASP A 120 4.92 12.17 -14.41
N SER A 121 4.86 13.41 -14.91
CA SER A 121 3.64 13.96 -15.54
C SER A 121 3.37 13.42 -16.94
N LYS A 122 4.34 12.73 -17.57
CA LYS A 122 4.24 12.24 -18.95
C LYS A 122 3.09 11.26 -19.15
N CYS A 123 2.72 10.51 -18.11
CA CYS A 123 1.59 9.58 -18.16
C CYS A 123 0.22 10.29 -18.20
N PHE A 124 0.14 11.56 -17.79
CA PHE A 124 -1.10 12.33 -17.67
C PHE A 124 -1.20 13.52 -18.64
N GLN A 125 -0.21 13.72 -19.51
CA GLN A 125 -0.29 14.69 -20.59
C GLN A 125 -1.23 14.19 -21.70
N PHE A 126 -2.52 14.53 -21.57
CA PHE A 126 -3.55 14.21 -22.57
C PHE A 126 -3.36 14.97 -23.90
N ARG A 127 -2.62 16.09 -23.87
CA ARG A 127 -2.25 16.89 -25.05
C ARG A 127 -0.74 16.78 -25.22
N LYS A 128 -0.30 16.23 -26.35
CA LYS A 128 1.08 16.35 -26.83
C LYS A 128 1.25 17.83 -27.20
N ASP A 129 1.95 18.60 -26.37
CA ASP A 129 2.23 20.00 -26.70
C ASP A 129 3.29 20.07 -27.80
N ASP A 130 3.16 21.08 -28.66
CA ASP A 130 4.08 21.35 -29.75
C ASP A 130 5.48 21.72 -29.21
N THR A 131 6.49 21.66 -30.09
CA THR A 131 7.93 21.93 -29.86
C THR A 131 8.27 22.63 -28.52
N PRO A 132 9.02 21.98 -27.59
CA PRO A 132 9.34 22.60 -26.30
C PRO A 132 10.16 23.87 -26.52
N ALA A 133 9.78 24.96 -25.84
CA ALA A 133 10.59 26.17 -25.77
C ALA A 133 11.89 25.88 -25.00
N GLU A 134 12.96 26.65 -25.26
CA GLU A 134 14.29 26.43 -24.66
C GLU A 134 14.27 26.48 -23.11
N ASP A 135 13.27 27.14 -22.52
CA ASP A 135 13.08 27.31 -21.08
C ASP A 135 12.02 26.38 -20.46
N ASP A 136 11.44 25.44 -21.22
CA ASP A 136 10.39 24.56 -20.70
C ASP A 136 10.94 23.46 -19.80
N VAL A 137 10.36 23.35 -18.60
CA VAL A 137 10.69 22.31 -17.63
C VAL A 137 10.14 20.94 -18.07
N PRO A 138 10.84 19.83 -17.79
CA PRO A 138 10.52 18.50 -18.32
C PRO A 138 9.26 17.85 -17.72
N TYR A 139 8.49 18.58 -16.90
CA TYR A 139 7.25 18.12 -16.26
C TYR A 139 6.14 19.17 -16.40
N GLY A 140 4.89 18.72 -16.45
CA GLY A 140 3.73 19.61 -16.48
C GLY A 140 3.59 20.40 -15.19
N TYR A 141 3.78 21.73 -15.26
CA TYR A 141 3.74 22.63 -14.10
C TYR A 141 2.47 22.47 -13.24
N GLY A 142 1.30 22.38 -13.87
CA GLY A 142 0.03 22.22 -13.18
C GLY A 142 -0.11 20.87 -12.45
N PHE A 143 0.30 19.78 -13.09
CA PHE A 143 0.27 18.45 -12.49
C PHE A 143 1.24 18.33 -11.31
N PHE A 144 2.44 18.90 -11.44
CA PHE A 144 3.42 18.94 -10.36
C PHE A 144 2.86 19.63 -9.10
N HIS A 145 2.26 20.82 -9.24
CA HIS A 145 1.68 21.54 -8.09
C HIS A 145 0.46 20.83 -7.51
N PHE A 146 -0.34 20.17 -8.35
CA PHE A 146 -1.46 19.36 -7.89
C PHE A 146 -1.01 18.17 -7.02
N VAL A 147 0.00 17.41 -7.49
CA VAL A 147 0.59 16.29 -6.73
C VAL A 147 1.24 16.81 -5.44
N PHE A 148 1.95 17.94 -5.50
CA PHE A 148 2.57 18.52 -4.32
C PHE A 148 1.54 19.01 -3.28
N ALA A 149 0.45 19.64 -3.72
CA ALA A 149 -0.64 20.08 -2.84
C ALA A 149 -1.34 18.89 -2.16
N THR A 150 -1.64 17.83 -2.91
CA THR A 150 -2.25 16.62 -2.37
C THR A 150 -1.32 15.87 -1.41
N GLY A 151 -0.02 15.81 -1.73
CA GLY A 151 1.01 15.25 -0.84
C GLY A 151 1.16 16.04 0.47
N ALA A 152 1.15 17.37 0.41
CA ALA A 152 1.20 18.23 1.59
C ALA A 152 -0.05 18.09 2.47
N MET A 153 -1.24 18.02 1.86
CA MET A 153 -2.49 17.78 2.58
C MET A 153 -2.49 16.41 3.28
N TYR A 154 -2.06 15.35 2.57
CA TYR A 154 -1.92 14.02 3.17
C TYR A 154 -0.95 14.05 4.35
N PHE A 155 0.23 14.66 4.19
CA PHE A 155 1.21 14.80 5.26
C PHE A 155 0.64 15.52 6.50
N ALA A 156 -0.12 16.60 6.31
CA ALA A 156 -0.79 17.30 7.40
C ALA A 156 -1.79 16.41 8.16
N MET A 157 -2.58 15.61 7.44
CA MET A 157 -3.55 14.69 8.05
C MET A 157 -2.85 13.61 8.89
N LEU A 158 -1.69 13.13 8.44
CA LEU A 158 -0.90 12.16 9.17
C LEU A 158 -0.38 12.70 10.51
N LEU A 159 0.02 13.98 10.57
CA LEU A 159 0.52 14.62 11.80
C LEU A 159 -0.58 14.87 12.84
N VAL A 160 -1.80 15.14 12.39
CA VAL A 160 -2.96 15.35 13.27
C VAL A 160 -3.67 14.04 13.62
N GLY A 161 -3.22 12.90 13.08
CA GLY A 161 -3.79 11.58 13.41
C GLY A 161 -5.21 11.40 12.89
N TRP A 162 -5.57 12.10 11.81
CA TRP A 162 -6.90 12.05 11.19
C TRP A 162 -8.07 12.32 12.15
N ASN A 163 -7.80 12.90 13.32
CA ASN A 163 -8.80 13.20 14.35
C ASN A 163 -8.35 14.43 15.15
N SER A 164 -9.12 15.51 15.08
CA SER A 164 -8.84 16.74 15.82
C SER A 164 -9.04 16.64 17.34
N HIS A 165 -9.80 15.64 17.80
CA HIS A 165 -10.22 15.51 19.20
C HIS A 165 -9.28 14.63 20.05
N HIS A 166 -8.37 13.87 19.43
CA HIS A 166 -7.39 13.05 20.15
C HIS A 166 -5.97 13.54 19.85
N SER A 167 -5.19 13.80 20.91
CA SER A 167 -3.79 14.18 20.75
C SER A 167 -2.93 12.96 20.41
N MET A 168 -2.16 13.06 19.32
CA MET A 168 -1.19 12.04 18.95
C MET A 168 -0.04 11.97 19.97
N ARG A 169 0.49 10.76 20.20
CA ARG A 169 1.73 10.59 20.97
C ARG A 169 2.90 11.20 20.19
N LYS A 170 3.83 11.82 20.92
CA LYS A 170 5.06 12.42 20.34
C LYS A 170 5.79 11.38 19.47
N TRP A 171 6.20 11.78 18.26
CA TRP A 171 6.92 10.94 17.28
C TRP A 171 6.14 9.73 16.76
N THR A 172 4.81 9.73 16.91
CA THR A 172 3.94 8.73 16.27
C THR A 172 3.13 9.41 15.18
N ILE A 173 3.03 8.73 14.04
CA ILE A 173 2.21 9.11 12.88
C ILE A 173 1.22 7.96 12.69
N ASP A 174 0.07 8.22 12.08
CA ASP A 174 -0.81 7.15 11.57
C ASP A 174 -1.47 6.29 12.65
N VAL A 175 -1.82 6.84 13.81
CA VAL A 175 -2.62 6.11 14.80
C VAL A 175 -4.06 6.59 14.73
N GLY A 176 -4.98 5.67 14.45
CA GLY A 176 -6.42 5.93 14.37
C GLY A 176 -7.13 4.98 13.40
N TRP A 177 -8.43 4.79 13.63
CA TRP A 177 -9.31 4.02 12.74
C TRP A 177 -9.30 4.55 11.31
N THR A 178 -9.21 5.87 11.12
CA THR A 178 -9.15 6.48 9.80
C THR A 178 -7.87 6.08 9.04
N SER A 179 -6.70 6.14 9.70
CA SER A 179 -5.44 5.72 9.05
C SER A 179 -5.46 4.22 8.73
N THR A 180 -6.02 3.41 9.63
CA THR A 180 -6.24 1.97 9.42
C THR A 180 -7.03 1.72 8.13
N TRP A 181 -8.20 2.36 7.99
CA TRP A 181 -9.06 2.20 6.82
C TRP A 181 -8.44 2.75 5.53
N VAL A 182 -7.75 3.88 5.58
CA VAL A 182 -7.03 4.44 4.42
C VAL A 182 -6.01 3.42 3.88
N ARG A 183 -5.29 2.73 4.77
CA ARG A 183 -4.31 1.70 4.41
C ARG A 183 -4.96 0.44 3.82
N ILE A 184 -6.08 -0.02 4.40
CA ILE A 184 -6.85 -1.18 3.89
C ILE A 184 -7.46 -0.88 2.52
N VAL A 185 -8.05 0.31 2.33
CA VAL A 185 -8.59 0.71 1.03
C VAL A 185 -7.48 0.84 -0.02
N ASN A 186 -6.32 1.39 0.36
CA ASN A 186 -5.16 1.43 -0.52
C ASN A 186 -4.70 0.03 -0.95
N GLU A 187 -4.71 -0.94 -0.02
CA GLU A 187 -4.44 -2.34 -0.33
C GLU A 187 -5.43 -2.88 -1.39
N TRP A 188 -6.73 -2.66 -1.21
CA TRP A 188 -7.75 -3.14 -2.16
C TRP A 188 -7.60 -2.50 -3.54
N LEU A 189 -7.37 -1.19 -3.59
CA LEU A 189 -7.13 -0.48 -4.84
C LEU A 189 -5.88 -1.00 -5.55
N ALA A 190 -4.80 -1.25 -4.81
CA ALA A 190 -3.56 -1.79 -5.36
C ALA A 190 -3.78 -3.17 -5.99
N VAL A 191 -4.57 -4.04 -5.35
CA VAL A 191 -4.94 -5.36 -5.91
C VAL A 191 -5.84 -5.22 -7.13
N CYS A 192 -6.84 -4.35 -7.09
CA CYS A 192 -7.72 -4.08 -8.23
C CYS A 192 -6.93 -3.61 -9.46
N VAL A 193 -5.99 -2.67 -9.28
CA VAL A 193 -5.12 -2.19 -10.36
C VAL A 193 -4.22 -3.31 -10.88
N TYR A 194 -3.62 -4.12 -9.99
CA TYR A 194 -2.81 -5.26 -10.40
C TYR A 194 -3.60 -6.27 -11.25
N LEU A 195 -4.80 -6.67 -10.79
CA LEU A 195 -5.67 -7.59 -11.53
C LEU A 195 -6.10 -6.99 -12.87
N TRP A 196 -6.44 -5.70 -12.89
CA TRP A 196 -6.79 -5.00 -14.12
C TRP A 196 -5.65 -5.00 -15.13
N MET A 197 -4.40 -4.76 -14.70
CA MET A 197 -3.23 -4.81 -15.59
C MET A 197 -3.02 -6.18 -16.23
N LEU A 198 -3.38 -7.27 -15.55
CA LEU A 198 -3.31 -8.62 -16.12
C LEU A 198 -4.50 -8.95 -17.04
N ILE A 199 -5.69 -8.49 -16.69
CA ILE A 199 -6.94 -8.86 -17.37
C ILE A 199 -7.21 -7.98 -18.60
N ALA A 200 -6.91 -6.67 -18.54
CA ALA A 200 -7.22 -5.73 -19.61
C ALA A 200 -6.60 -6.10 -20.97
N PRO A 201 -5.32 -6.53 -21.07
CA PRO A 201 -4.75 -6.99 -22.34
C PRO A 201 -5.47 -8.21 -22.92
N MET A 202 -5.99 -9.11 -22.08
CA MET A 202 -6.75 -10.28 -22.53
C MET A 202 -8.11 -9.88 -23.10
N ILE A 203 -8.84 -8.99 -22.41
CA ILE A 203 -10.14 -8.51 -22.89
C ILE A 203 -9.98 -7.82 -24.25
N TRP A 204 -8.93 -7.00 -24.41
CA TRP A 204 -8.69 -6.30 -25.67
C TRP A 204 -8.35 -7.26 -26.81
N LYS A 205 -7.53 -8.28 -26.57
CA LYS A 205 -7.22 -9.32 -27.57
C LYS A 205 -8.44 -10.16 -27.93
N CYS A 206 -9.24 -10.59 -26.96
CA CYS A 206 -10.49 -11.33 -27.22
C CYS A 206 -11.48 -10.52 -28.05
N ARG A 207 -11.59 -9.20 -27.79
CA ARG A 207 -12.46 -8.32 -28.58
C ARG A 207 -12.01 -8.19 -30.03
N GLN A 208 -10.70 -8.20 -30.31
CA GLN A 208 -10.17 -8.13 -31.68
C GLN A 208 -10.39 -9.42 -32.47
N VAL A 209 -10.30 -10.59 -31.82
CA VAL A 209 -10.50 -11.90 -32.47
C VAL A 209 -11.98 -12.16 -32.81
N GLY A 210 -12.93 -11.61 -32.04
CA GLY A 210 -14.37 -11.74 -32.33
C GLY A 210 -14.90 -10.81 -33.42
N SER A 211 -14.07 -9.88 -33.92
CA SER A 211 -14.45 -8.90 -34.96
C SER A 211 -13.89 -9.23 -36.35
N THR A 212 -13.28 -10.40 -36.51
CA THR A 212 -12.77 -10.94 -37.79
C THR A 212 -13.45 -12.25 -38.09
#